data_AF-A0A4R8LJ47-F1
#
_entry.id   AF-A0A4R8LJ47-F1
#
_cell.length_a   1.000
_cell.length_b   1.000
_cell.length_c   1.000
_cell.angle_alpha   90.00
_cell.angle_beta   90.00
_cell.angle_gamma   90.00
#
_symmetry.space_group_name_H-M   'P 1'
#
loop_
_entity.id
_entity.type
_entity.pdbx_description
1 polymer ?
#
loop_
_entity_poly.entity_id
_entity_poly.type
_entity_poly.pdbx_seq_one_letter_code
_entity_poly.pdbx_strand_id
1 'polypeptide(L)' 'MTWVYEARLYDSKSVASYVAMCIRDDHLQSGNTDLRVQVYRTRRGNYGVRYRRDLTV' A
#
# COMPACT_ATOMS: atom_id res chain seq x y z
N MET A 1 15.06 1.28 -6.45
CA MET A 1 13.99 0.75 -5.57
C MET A 1 13.07 1.89 -5.14
N THR A 2 12.04 2.18 -5.94
CA THR A 2 11.11 3.30 -5.73
C THR A 2 9.77 2.79 -5.19
N TRP A 3 9.26 3.42 -4.14
CA TRP A 3 7.91 3.17 -3.67
C TRP A 3 6.92 3.79 -4.67
N VAL A 4 5.95 3.00 -5.12
CA VAL A 4 4.83 3.47 -5.93
C VAL A 4 3.72 3.90 -4.96
N TYR A 5 3.32 5.16 -5.09
CA TYR A 5 2.23 5.73 -4.31
C TYR A 5 0.97 5.69 -5.14
N GLU A 6 -0.02 4.92 -4.70
CA GLU A 6 -1.26 4.77 -5.46
C GLU A 6 -2.49 5.29 -4.72
N ALA A 7 -2.41 5.46 -3.39
CA ALA A 7 -3.60 5.73 -2.59
C ALA A 7 -3.77 7.20 -2.25
N ARG A 8 -5.01 7.71 -2.26
CA ARG A 8 -5.33 9.02 -1.67
C ARG A 8 -4.94 9.06 -0.18
N LEU A 9 -4.80 10.25 0.37
CA LEU A 9 -4.70 10.40 1.82
C LEU A 9 -6.07 10.09 2.45
N TYR A 10 -6.07 9.29 3.52
CA TYR A 10 -7.24 8.90 4.28
C TYR A 10 -7.23 9.55 5.66
N ASP A 11 -8.40 9.98 6.13
CA ASP A 11 -8.53 10.55 7.48
C ASP A 11 -8.44 9.48 8.59
N SER A 12 -8.69 8.20 8.25
CA SER A 12 -8.70 7.09 9.20
C SER A 12 -7.68 6.02 8.87
N LYS A 13 -6.97 5.54 9.91
CA LYS A 13 -6.04 4.41 9.82
C LYS A 13 -6.75 3.14 9.34
N SER A 14 -7.99 2.93 9.79
CA SER A 14 -8.78 1.75 9.45
C SER A 14 -9.03 1.67 7.95
N VAL A 15 -9.39 2.80 7.34
CA VAL A 15 -9.62 2.91 5.90
C VAL A 15 -8.33 2.66 5.12
N ALA A 16 -7.22 3.27 5.54
CA ALA A 16 -5.92 3.04 4.92
C ALA A 16 -5.47 1.55 5.03
N SER A 17 -5.71 0.91 6.18
CA SER A 17 -5.42 -0.51 6.37
C SER A 17 -6.29 -1.41 5.49
N TYR A 18 -7.57 -1.09 5.34
CA TYR A 18 -8.46 -1.83 4.45
C TYR A 18 -8.00 -1.74 2.99
N VAL A 19 -7.67 -0.54 2.52
CA VAL A 19 -7.14 -0.35 1.15
C VAL A 19 -5.82 -1.09 0.96
N ALA A 20 -4.92 -1.05 1.95
CA ALA A 20 -3.68 -1.81 1.89
C ALA A 20 -3.93 -3.33 1.77
N MET A 21 -4.98 -3.84 2.42
CA MET A 21 -5.40 -5.24 2.29
C MET A 21 -5.94 -5.54 0.89
N CYS A 22 -6.82 -4.70 0.35
CA CYS A 22 -7.35 -4.87 -1.01
C CYS A 22 -6.24 -4.88 -2.06
N ILE A 23 -5.26 -3.97 -1.97
CA ILE A 23 -4.12 -3.93 -2.91
C ILE A 23 -3.30 -5.23 -2.83
N ARG A 24 -3.08 -5.76 -1.62
CA ARG A 24 -2.38 -7.04 -1.42
C ARG A 24 -3.17 -8.21 -2.02
N ASP A 25 -4.48 -8.24 -1.79
CA ASP A 25 -5.34 -9.33 -2.27
C ASP A 25 -5.44 -9.34 -3.80
N ASP A 26 -5.63 -8.17 -4.41
CA ASP A 26 -5.67 -7.99 -5.87
C ASP A 26 -4.37 -8.47 -6.56
N HIS A 27 -3.21 -8.11 -5.97
CA HIS A 27 -1.93 -8.57 -6.49
C HIS A 27 -1.68 -10.06 -6.24
N LEU A 28 -2.17 -10.60 -5.11
CA LEU A 28 -2.10 -12.04 -4.85
C LEU A 28 -2.93 -12.81 -5.88
N GLN A 29 -4.13 -12.34 -6.22
CA GLN A 29 -4.96 -12.91 -7.28
C GLN A 29 -4.31 -12.81 -8.66
N SER A 30 -3.53 -11.75 -8.90
CA SER A 30 -2.73 -11.56 -10.11
C SER A 30 -1.46 -12.44 -10.17
N GLY A 31 -1.19 -13.26 -9.15
CA GLY A 31 -0.02 -14.13 -9.06
C GLY A 31 1.28 -13.41 -8.69
N ASN A 32 1.21 -12.17 -8.20
CA ASN A 32 2.37 -11.36 -7.85
C ASN A 32 2.55 -11.31 -6.33
N THR A 33 3.31 -12.26 -5.78
CA THR A 33 3.56 -12.39 -4.33
C THR A 33 4.65 -11.45 -3.81
N ASP A 34 5.43 -10.82 -4.68
CA ASP A 34 6.55 -9.94 -4.30
C ASP A 34 6.13 -8.49 -4.04
N LEU A 35 4.87 -8.28 -3.66
CA LEU A 35 4.34 -6.95 -3.35
C LEU A 35 4.49 -6.62 -1.86
N ARG A 36 5.28 -5.60 -1.55
CA ARG A 36 5.32 -4.99 -0.21
C ARG A 36 4.38 -3.79 -0.15
N VAL A 37 3.34 -3.88 0.68
CA VAL A 37 2.39 -2.79 0.94
C VAL A 37 2.59 -2.24 2.35
N GLN A 38 2.55 -0.91 2.49
CA GLN A 38 2.73 -0.23 3.77
C GLN A 38 1.74 0.93 3.95
N VAL A 39 1.11 0.96 5.12
CA VAL A 39 0.37 2.13 5.62
C VAL A 39 1.33 3.04 6.38
N TYR A 40 1.30 4.33 6.11
CA TYR A 40 2.09 5.32 6.84
C TYR A 40 1.23 6.51 7.25
N ARG A 41 1.67 7.22 8.30
CA ARG A 41 1.02 8.44 8.78
C ARG A 41 1.81 9.66 8.34
N THR A 42 1.12 10.65 7.79
CA THR A 42 1.69 11.93 7.40
C THR A 42 1.86 12.84 8.61
N ARG A 43 2.71 13.87 8.49
CA ARG A 43 2.87 14.91 9.52
C ARG A 43 1.58 15.69 9.79
N ARG A 44 0.66 15.74 8.83
CA ARG A 44 -0.65 16.41 8.96
C ARG A 44 -1.72 15.54 9.63
N GLY A 45 -1.39 14.30 9.98
CA GLY A 45 -2.31 13.38 10.69
C GLY A 45 -2.99 12.34 9.79
N ASN A 46 -3.05 12.60 8.48
CA ASN A 46 -3.67 11.69 7.48
C ASN A 46 -2.83 10.43 7.26
N TYR A 47 -3.44 9.40 6.72
CA TYR A 47 -2.83 8.11 6.41
C TYR A 47 -2.68 7.91 4.91
N GLY A 48 -1.53 7.42 4.46
CA GLY A 48 -1.31 7.03 3.07
C GLY A 48 -0.98 5.55 2.97
N VAL A 49 -1.24 4.98 1.79
CA VAL A 49 -0.81 3.61 1.45
C VAL A 49 0.18 3.71 0.31
N ARG A 50 1.32 3.03 0.45
CA ARG A 50 2.33 2.90 -0.60
C ARG A 50 2.66 1.43 -0.78
N TYR A 51 3.04 1.06 -1.98
CA TYR A 51 3.52 -0.28 -2.23
C TYR A 51 4.76 -0.25 -3.13
N ARG A 52 5.49 -1.36 -3.15
CA ARG A 52 6.56 -1.58 -4.10
C ARG A 52 6.57 -3.05 -4.47
N ARG A 53 6.95 -3.34 -5.70
CA ARG A 53 7.32 -4.69 -6.10
C ARG A 53 8.77 -4.90 -5.74
N ASP A 54 9.06 -5.96 -5.01
CA ASP A 54 10.42 -6.47 -4.87
C ASP A 54 10.71 -7.21 -6.18
N LEU A 55 11.31 -6.49 -7.13
CA LEU A 55 11.90 -7.12 -8.31
C LEU A 55 13.13 -7.88 -7.81
N THR A 56 12.94 -9.15 -7.43
CA THR A 56 14.05 -10.08 -7.27
C THR A 56 14.61 -10.29 -8.67
N VAL A 57 15.73 -9.64 -8.97
CA VAL A 57 16.51 -9.83 -10.21
C VAL A 57 17.38 -11.06 -10.05
#